data_AF-Q9F9T9-F1
#
_entry.id   AF-Q9F9T9-F1
#
_cell.length_a   1.000
_cell.length_b   1.000
_cell.length_c   1.000
_cell.angle_alpha   90.00
_cell.angle_beta   90.00
_cell.angle_gamma   90.00
#
_symmetry.space_group_name_H-M   'P 1'
#
loop_
_entity.id
_entity.type
_entity.pdbx_description
1 polymer ?
#
loop_
_entity_poly.entity_id
_entity_poly.type
_entity_poly.pdbx_seq_one_letter_code
_entity_poly.pdbx_strand_id
1 'polypeptide(L)'
;DPFGETRIQNVYVAGDGAGIGGAVSAALGGRLAALRIAARAGKATTGEARSVMARLARDRAIRPFLEALYAPSDEVLVPADDTLVCRCEEVTAGQIREAVALGAPGPNQAKAFLRCGMGPCQGRICGPVVTEVIAAARRTPQDAVGYYRIRPPLKPLSVAEIAGLAPAAEGQPLD
;
A
#
# COMPACT_ATOMS: atom_id res chain seq x y z
N ASP A 1 -4.13 -10.97 -10.61
CA ASP A 1 -3.88 -12.30 -11.22
C ASP A 1 -2.39 -12.37 -11.61
N PRO A 2 -1.89 -13.39 -12.35
CA PRO A 2 -0.50 -13.44 -12.79
C PRO A 2 -0.07 -12.29 -13.73
N PHE A 3 -1.01 -11.51 -14.26
CA PHE A 3 -0.76 -10.35 -15.12
C PHE A 3 -0.87 -9.02 -14.37
N GLY A 4 -1.02 -9.06 -13.04
CA GLY A 4 -1.13 -7.86 -12.21
C GLY A 4 -2.54 -7.26 -12.18
N GLU A 5 -3.55 -7.91 -12.77
CA GLU A 5 -4.93 -7.40 -12.67
C GLU A 5 -5.46 -7.54 -11.25
N THR A 6 -6.04 -6.48 -10.72
CA THR A 6 -6.62 -6.48 -9.38
C THR A 6 -7.98 -7.16 -9.36
N ARG A 7 -8.66 -7.13 -8.21
CA ARG A 7 -10.05 -7.56 -8.08
C ARG A 7 -11.02 -6.59 -8.77
N ILE A 8 -10.59 -5.35 -9.03
CA ILE A 8 -11.33 -4.36 -9.80
C ILE A 8 -10.98 -4.59 -11.27
N GLN A 9 -12.01 -4.84 -12.09
CA GLN A 9 -11.84 -5.09 -13.51
C GLN A 9 -11.12 -3.93 -14.19
N ASN A 10 -10.20 -4.24 -15.11
CA ASN A 10 -9.40 -3.27 -15.86
C ASN A 10 -8.45 -2.41 -15.02
N VAL A 11 -8.32 -2.65 -13.72
CA VAL A 11 -7.31 -2.01 -12.88
C VAL A 11 -6.14 -2.98 -12.69
N TYR A 12 -4.95 -2.54 -13.07
CA TYR A 12 -3.71 -3.31 -13.01
C TYR A 12 -2.71 -2.67 -12.06
N VAL A 13 -1.92 -3.50 -11.39
CA VAL A 13 -0.79 -3.07 -10.55
C VAL A 13 0.47 -3.75 -11.05
N ALA A 14 1.53 -2.96 -11.21
CA ALA A 14 2.84 -3.40 -11.63
C ALA A 14 3.93 -2.66 -10.83
N GLY A 15 5.17 -3.15 -10.94
CA GLY A 15 6.28 -2.62 -10.16
C GLY A 15 6.15 -2.93 -8.66
N ASP A 16 6.79 -2.10 -7.83
CA ASP A 16 6.83 -2.32 -6.38
C ASP A 16 5.47 -2.10 -5.70
N GLY A 17 4.53 -1.42 -6.37
CA GLY A 17 3.14 -1.35 -5.92
C GLY A 17 2.43 -2.71 -5.88
N ALA A 18 2.92 -3.70 -6.64
CA ALA A 18 2.43 -5.08 -6.61
C ALA A 18 3.18 -5.98 -5.60
N GLY A 19 4.15 -5.42 -4.87
CA GLY A 19 5.05 -6.13 -3.97
C GLY A 19 6.53 -5.91 -4.31
N ILE A 20 7.40 -6.04 -3.30
CA ILE A 20 8.82 -5.75 -3.41
C ILE A 20 9.56 -6.92 -4.06
N GLY A 21 9.83 -6.80 -5.37
CA GLY A 21 10.53 -7.83 -6.15
C GLY A 21 11.92 -7.41 -6.65
N GLY A 22 12.22 -6.10 -6.68
CA GLY A 22 13.41 -5.54 -7.32
C GLY A 22 13.16 -5.06 -8.75
N ALA A 23 14.10 -4.27 -9.29
CA ALA A 23 13.91 -3.52 -10.54
C ALA A 23 13.60 -4.41 -11.76
N VAL A 24 14.25 -5.58 -11.86
CA VAL A 24 14.03 -6.54 -12.96
C VAL A 24 12.62 -7.12 -12.88
N SER A 25 12.24 -7.65 -11.71
CA SER A 25 10.87 -8.10 -11.42
C SER A 25 9.82 -7.03 -11.70
N ALA A 26 10.08 -5.77 -11.32
CA ALA A 26 9.19 -4.65 -11.56
C ALA A 26 8.95 -4.42 -13.06
N ALA A 27 10.02 -4.38 -13.86
CA ALA A 27 9.93 -4.21 -15.31
C ALA A 27 9.22 -5.39 -15.99
N LEU A 28 9.50 -6.63 -15.58
CA LEU A 28 8.85 -7.82 -16.11
C LEU A 28 7.36 -7.88 -15.76
N GLY A 29 6.99 -7.51 -14.52
CA GLY A 29 5.60 -7.39 -14.10
C GLY A 29 4.84 -6.33 -14.90
N GLY A 30 5.45 -5.18 -15.16
CA GLY A 30 4.89 -4.16 -16.05
C GLY A 30 4.66 -4.66 -17.47
N ARG A 31 5.62 -5.44 -18.02
CA ARG A 31 5.46 -6.05 -19.34
C ARG A 31 4.30 -7.05 -19.38
N LEU A 32 4.08 -7.85 -18.33
CA LEU A 32 2.94 -8.76 -18.25
C LEU A 32 1.60 -8.02 -18.22
N ALA A 33 1.50 -6.97 -17.41
CA ALA A 33 0.30 -6.12 -17.36
C ALA A 33 0.01 -5.49 -18.74
N ALA A 34 1.03 -4.92 -19.39
CA ALA A 34 0.90 -4.32 -20.72
C ALA A 34 0.46 -5.34 -21.79
N LEU A 35 0.99 -6.56 -21.77
CA LEU A 35 0.56 -7.62 -22.69
C LEU A 35 -0.92 -7.98 -22.48
N ARG A 36 -1.39 -8.04 -21.23
CA ARG A 36 -2.81 -8.32 -20.93
C ARG A 36 -3.71 -7.17 -21.40
N ILE A 37 -3.31 -5.93 -21.16
CA ILE A 37 -4.05 -4.74 -21.61
C ILE A 37 -4.14 -4.72 -23.14
N ALA A 38 -3.02 -4.92 -23.84
CA ALA A 38 -2.97 -4.97 -25.30
C ALA A 38 -3.88 -6.08 -25.87
N ALA A 39 -3.85 -7.28 -25.27
CA ALA A 39 -4.71 -8.39 -25.68
C ALA A 39 -6.21 -8.05 -25.50
N ARG A 40 -6.58 -7.40 -24.38
CA ARG A 40 -7.97 -6.93 -24.16
C ARG A 40 -8.39 -5.83 -25.13
N ALA A 41 -7.45 -5.00 -25.57
CA ALA A 41 -7.66 -4.01 -26.62
C ALA A 41 -7.65 -4.62 -28.04
N GLY A 42 -7.71 -5.95 -28.18
CA GLY A 42 -7.75 -6.65 -29.47
C GLY A 42 -6.43 -6.63 -30.25
N LYS A 43 -5.31 -6.27 -29.61
CA LYS A 43 -4.00 -6.28 -30.26
C LYS A 43 -3.39 -7.68 -30.19
N ALA A 44 -2.74 -8.10 -31.28
CA ALA A 44 -2.04 -9.38 -31.32
C ALA A 44 -0.85 -9.35 -30.35
N THR A 45 -0.88 -10.22 -29.35
CA THR A 45 0.23 -10.42 -28.42
C THR A 45 0.74 -11.85 -28.57
N THR A 46 1.86 -12.02 -29.26
CA THR A 46 2.37 -13.33 -29.69
C THR A 46 3.19 -14.02 -28.59
N GLY A 47 2.59 -14.89 -27.77
CA GLY A 47 3.33 -15.89 -26.93
C GLY A 47 4.33 -15.34 -25.88
N GLU A 48 4.61 -14.04 -25.87
CA GLU A 48 5.64 -13.40 -25.05
C GLU A 48 5.36 -13.56 -23.56
N ALA A 49 4.08 -13.58 -23.19
CA ALA A 49 3.65 -13.67 -21.80
C ALA A 49 4.26 -14.87 -21.07
N ARG A 50 4.34 -16.04 -21.74
CA ARG A 50 4.93 -17.25 -21.16
C ARG A 50 6.43 -17.06 -20.86
N SER A 51 7.16 -16.47 -21.80
CA SER A 51 8.59 -16.18 -21.65
C SER A 51 8.83 -15.16 -20.53
N VAL A 52 8.02 -14.10 -20.47
CA VAL A 52 8.13 -13.08 -19.43
C VAL A 52 7.78 -13.65 -18.05
N MET A 53 6.74 -14.48 -17.92
CA MET A 53 6.41 -15.16 -16.65
C MET A 53 7.56 -16.07 -16.19
N ALA A 54 8.18 -16.84 -17.08
CA ALA A 54 9.30 -17.70 -16.74
C ALA A 54 10.53 -16.91 -16.28
N ARG A 55 10.79 -15.74 -16.89
CA ARG A 55 11.85 -14.82 -16.45
C ARG A 55 11.54 -14.22 -15.08
N LEU A 56 10.29 -13.80 -14.86
CA LEU A 56 9.85 -13.22 -13.58
C LEU A 56 9.95 -14.23 -12.45
N ALA A 57 9.54 -15.48 -12.68
CA ALA A 57 9.65 -16.55 -11.69
C ALA A 57 11.11 -16.83 -11.31
N ARG A 58 12.03 -16.86 -12.29
CA ARG A 58 13.47 -17.03 -12.04
C ARG A 58 14.06 -15.88 -11.23
N ASP A 59 13.72 -14.64 -11.58
CA ASP A 59 14.19 -13.45 -10.87
C ASP A 59 13.69 -13.42 -9.40
N ARG A 60 12.43 -13.82 -9.19
CA ARG A 60 11.82 -13.88 -7.85
C ARG A 60 12.24 -15.08 -7.01
N ALA A 61 12.94 -16.07 -7.56
CA ALA A 61 13.29 -17.29 -6.85
C ALA A 61 14.12 -17.04 -5.58
N ILE A 62 14.87 -15.93 -5.53
CA ILE A 62 15.68 -15.54 -4.36
C ILE A 62 14.87 -14.85 -3.25
N ARG A 63 13.61 -14.43 -3.51
CA ARG A 63 12.84 -13.62 -2.55
C ARG A 63 12.64 -14.27 -1.18
N PRO A 64 12.31 -15.58 -1.06
CA PRO A 64 12.16 -16.20 0.26
C PRO A 64 13.40 -16.07 1.14
N PHE A 65 14.59 -16.16 0.54
CA PHE A 65 15.85 -15.97 1.25
C PHE A 65 16.03 -14.51 1.70
N LEU A 66 15.77 -13.54 0.81
CA LEU A 66 15.90 -12.12 1.14
C LEU A 66 14.87 -11.67 2.19
N GLU A 67 13.65 -12.19 2.13
CA GLU A 67 12.59 -11.90 3.09
C GLU A 67 12.93 -12.44 4.48
N ALA A 68 13.54 -13.63 4.56
CA ALA A 68 14.03 -14.17 5.83
C ALA A 68 15.26 -13.41 6.36
N LEU A 69 16.23 -13.10 5.49
CA LEU A 69 17.48 -12.45 5.88
C LEU A 69 17.30 -10.98 6.30
N TYR A 70 16.36 -10.27 5.66
CA TYR A 70 16.10 -8.85 5.88
C TYR A 70 14.73 -8.58 6.51
N ALA A 71 14.18 -9.55 7.23
CA ALA A 71 12.96 -9.35 8.00
C ALA A 71 13.17 -8.18 8.99
N PRO A 72 12.24 -7.21 9.08
CA PRO A 72 12.31 -6.16 10.09
C PRO A 72 12.29 -6.79 11.49
N SER A 73 13.13 -6.28 12.38
CA SER A 73 13.09 -6.66 13.80
C SER A 73 11.81 -6.19 14.48
N ASP A 74 11.37 -6.91 15.51
CA ASP A 74 10.16 -6.56 16.27
C ASP A 74 10.20 -5.13 16.86
N GLU A 75 11.38 -4.65 17.28
CA GLU A 75 11.56 -3.29 17.80
C GLU A 75 11.21 -2.19 16.77
N VAL A 76 11.37 -2.47 15.47
CA VAL A 76 11.02 -1.55 14.38
C VAL A 76 9.51 -1.56 14.14
N LEU A 77 8.87 -2.73 14.28
CA LEU A 77 7.42 -2.88 14.04
C LEU A 77 6.60 -2.41 15.25
N VAL A 78 7.09 -2.66 16.46
CA VAL A 78 6.43 -2.40 17.75
C VAL A 78 7.39 -1.64 18.66
N PRO A 79 7.68 -0.36 18.37
CA PRO A 79 8.69 0.41 19.08
C PRO A 79 8.29 0.77 20.53
N ALA A 80 9.26 1.19 21.34
CA ALA A 80 9.04 1.61 22.74
C ALA A 80 8.07 2.79 22.87
N ASP A 81 7.48 2.97 24.06
CA ASP A 81 6.39 3.93 24.29
C ASP A 81 6.73 5.40 23.99
N ASP A 82 7.98 5.79 24.21
CA ASP A 82 8.50 7.13 23.97
C ASP A 82 8.83 7.39 22.48
N THR A 83 8.82 6.35 21.65
CA THR A 83 9.17 6.46 20.24
C THR A 83 8.09 7.21 19.47
N LEU A 84 8.49 8.26 18.76
CA LEU A 84 7.63 9.05 17.89
C LEU A 84 7.22 8.24 16.65
N VAL A 85 5.94 7.91 16.53
CA VAL A 85 5.38 7.14 15.40
C VAL A 85 4.81 8.06 14.34
N CYS A 86 4.03 9.08 14.74
CA CYS A 86 3.48 10.07 13.82
C CYS A 86 4.17 11.41 13.98
N ARG A 87 5.19 11.69 13.16
CA ARG A 87 5.89 12.98 13.19
C ARG A 87 4.98 14.19 12.95
N CYS A 88 3.95 14.05 12.12
CA CYS A 88 3.10 15.20 11.75
C CYS A 88 2.17 15.67 12.86
N GLU A 89 1.76 14.76 13.75
CA GLU A 89 0.79 15.02 14.82
C GLU A 89 1.42 14.75 16.20
N GLU A 90 2.73 14.55 16.21
CA GLU A 90 3.57 14.32 17.40
C GLU A 90 3.11 13.16 18.29
N VAL A 91 2.64 12.06 17.68
CA VAL A 91 2.08 10.91 18.39
C VAL A 91 3.12 9.82 18.62
N THR A 92 3.27 9.37 19.87
CA THR A 92 4.17 8.27 20.25
C THR A 92 3.49 6.89 20.19
N ALA A 93 4.29 5.81 20.23
CA ALA A 93 3.77 4.45 20.30
C ALA A 93 2.95 4.20 21.57
N GLY A 94 3.36 4.78 22.71
CA GLY A 94 2.64 4.67 23.98
C GLY A 94 1.24 5.26 23.92
N GLN A 95 1.08 6.42 23.29
CA GLN A 95 -0.24 7.04 23.08
C GLN A 95 -1.14 6.17 22.20
N ILE A 96 -0.59 5.48 21.19
CA ILE A 96 -1.35 4.53 20.36
C ILE A 96 -1.83 3.34 21.21
N ARG A 97 -0.96 2.79 22.07
CA ARG A 97 -1.34 1.72 23.01
C ARG A 97 -2.41 2.17 23.99
N GLU A 98 -2.31 3.39 24.51
CA GLU A 98 -3.32 3.99 25.38
C GLU A 98 -4.68 4.10 24.65
N ALA A 99 -4.69 4.57 23.40
CA ALA A 99 -5.92 4.61 22.61
C ALA A 99 -6.53 3.20 22.42
N VAL A 100 -5.72 2.16 22.25
CA VAL A 100 -6.19 0.76 22.22
C VAL A 100 -6.79 0.35 23.57
N ALA A 101 -6.15 0.71 24.68
CA ALA A 101 -6.67 0.43 26.03
C ALA A 101 -8.01 1.14 26.29
N LEU A 102 -8.23 2.30 25.68
CA LEU A 102 -9.50 3.04 25.68
C LEU A 102 -10.53 2.47 24.69
N GLY A 103 -10.20 1.39 23.97
CA GLY A 103 -11.12 0.64 23.11
C GLY A 103 -11.03 0.98 21.63
N ALA A 104 -9.98 1.66 21.15
CA ALA A 104 -9.80 1.86 19.70
C ALA A 104 -9.42 0.52 19.01
N PRO A 105 -10.26 -0.03 18.11
CA PRO A 105 -9.97 -1.30 17.46
C PRO A 105 -8.96 -1.18 16.32
N GLY A 106 -8.75 0.00 15.75
CA GLY A 106 -7.90 0.13 14.57
C GLY A 106 -7.52 1.57 14.24
N PRO A 107 -6.71 1.76 13.18
CA PRO A 107 -6.14 3.05 12.83
C PRO A 107 -7.18 4.15 12.64
N ASN A 108 -8.34 3.84 12.05
CA ASN A 108 -9.39 4.84 11.82
C ASN A 108 -10.02 5.38 13.12
N GLN A 109 -10.09 4.55 14.17
CA GLN A 109 -10.61 4.96 15.49
C GLN A 109 -9.51 5.64 16.31
N ALA A 110 -8.29 5.10 16.32
CA ALA A 110 -7.14 5.75 16.95
C ALA A 110 -6.92 7.18 16.39
N LYS A 111 -7.12 7.36 15.08
CA LYS A 111 -7.09 8.68 14.41
C LYS A 111 -8.08 9.68 15.02
N ALA A 112 -9.25 9.25 15.49
CA ALA A 112 -10.22 10.17 16.09
C ALA A 112 -9.73 10.73 17.43
N PHE A 113 -8.95 9.95 18.19
CA PHE A 113 -8.37 10.38 19.46
C PHE A 113 -7.05 11.13 19.30
N LEU A 114 -6.15 10.59 18.47
CA LEU A 114 -4.75 11.01 18.40
C LEU A 114 -4.41 11.79 17.14
N ARG A 115 -5.34 11.86 16.17
CA ARG A 115 -5.10 12.44 14.84
C ARG A 115 -4.00 11.76 14.02
N CYS A 116 -3.39 10.68 14.50
CA CYS A 116 -2.37 9.94 13.77
C CYS A 116 -2.86 9.56 12.35
N GLY A 117 -2.05 9.91 11.35
CA GLY A 117 -2.43 9.77 9.93
C GLY A 117 -3.17 10.95 9.31
N MET A 118 -3.43 12.04 10.05
CA MET A 118 -4.09 13.27 9.51
C MET A 118 -3.12 14.32 8.95
N GLY A 119 -1.82 14.18 9.20
CA GLY A 119 -0.81 15.08 8.63
C GLY A 119 -0.73 15.04 7.09
N PRO A 120 0.08 15.90 6.46
CA PRO A 120 0.19 15.98 5.00
C PRO A 120 0.67 14.66 4.34
N CYS A 121 1.33 13.79 5.10
CA CYS A 121 1.69 12.45 4.63
C CYS A 121 0.50 11.48 4.51
N GLN A 122 -0.66 11.83 5.10
CA GLN A 122 -1.91 11.06 5.11
C GLN A 122 -1.70 9.61 5.58
N GLY A 123 -0.88 9.43 6.62
CA GLY A 123 -0.60 8.12 7.19
C GLY A 123 0.37 7.26 6.39
N ARG A 124 0.94 7.74 5.27
CA ARG A 124 1.88 6.95 4.44
C ARG A 124 3.15 6.51 5.19
N ILE A 125 3.59 7.31 6.15
CA ILE A 125 4.80 7.04 6.94
C ILE A 125 4.47 6.26 8.21
N CYS A 126 3.53 6.77 9.01
CA CYS A 126 3.21 6.18 10.31
C CYS A 126 2.27 4.98 10.24
N GLY A 127 1.52 4.80 9.14
CA GLY A 127 0.42 3.85 9.06
C GLY A 127 0.80 2.40 9.31
N PRO A 128 1.85 1.85 8.67
CA PRO A 128 2.26 0.47 8.93
C PRO A 128 2.59 0.24 10.41
N VAL A 129 3.36 1.14 11.01
CA VAL A 129 3.73 1.07 12.44
C VAL A 129 2.50 1.23 13.35
N VAL A 130 1.57 2.13 13.03
CA VAL A 130 0.31 2.26 13.80
C VAL A 130 -0.48 0.96 13.77
N THR A 131 -0.61 0.33 12.59
CA THR A 131 -1.30 -0.95 12.46
C THR A 131 -0.61 -2.03 13.28
N GLU A 132 0.72 -2.15 13.22
CA GLU A 132 1.49 -3.15 13.97
C GLU A 132 1.43 -2.94 15.49
N VAL A 133 1.55 -1.69 15.97
CA VAL A 133 1.40 -1.37 17.41
C VAL A 133 0.00 -1.74 17.91
N ILE A 134 -1.06 -1.45 17.13
CA ILE A 134 -2.42 -1.84 17.48
C ILE A 134 -2.59 -3.36 17.44
N ALA A 135 -2.03 -4.04 16.43
CA ALA A 135 -2.06 -5.48 16.28
C ALA A 135 -1.41 -6.19 17.47
N ALA A 136 -0.22 -5.75 17.86
CA ALA A 136 0.50 -6.24 19.02
C ALA A 136 -0.28 -6.00 20.33
N ALA A 137 -0.78 -4.77 20.55
CA ALA A 137 -1.55 -4.43 21.74
C ALA A 137 -2.85 -5.26 21.86
N ARG A 138 -3.51 -5.53 20.73
CA ARG A 138 -4.76 -6.34 20.67
C ARG A 138 -4.51 -7.84 20.55
N ARG A 139 -3.25 -8.27 20.39
CA ARG A 139 -2.86 -9.67 20.12
C ARG A 139 -3.63 -10.28 18.95
N THR A 140 -3.73 -9.54 17.86
CA THR A 140 -4.44 -9.96 16.65
C THR A 140 -3.59 -9.70 15.40
N PRO A 141 -3.73 -10.47 14.31
CA PRO A 141 -2.97 -10.21 13.10
C PRO A 141 -3.25 -8.81 12.52
N GLN A 142 -2.23 -8.20 11.92
CA GLN A 142 -2.35 -6.88 11.28
C GLN A 142 -3.48 -6.80 10.25
N ASP A 143 -3.75 -7.88 9.52
CA ASP A 143 -4.84 -7.95 8.53
C ASP A 143 -6.23 -7.80 9.16
N ALA A 144 -6.41 -8.24 10.41
CA ALA A 144 -7.65 -8.08 11.16
C ALA A 144 -7.81 -6.65 11.73
N VAL A 145 -6.70 -5.95 11.97
CA VAL A 145 -6.68 -4.52 12.35
C VAL A 145 -6.97 -3.64 11.14
N GLY A 146 -6.39 -4.00 9.99
CA GLY A 146 -6.50 -3.27 8.74
C GLY A 146 -5.69 -1.97 8.72
N TYR A 147 -6.02 -1.11 7.76
CA TYR A 147 -5.33 0.15 7.50
C TYR A 147 -6.29 1.35 7.57
N TYR A 148 -5.75 2.56 7.46
CA TYR A 148 -6.57 3.76 7.28
C TYR A 148 -7.45 3.65 6.02
N ARG A 149 -8.67 4.21 6.10
CA ARG A 149 -9.48 4.41 4.90
C ARG A 149 -8.87 5.54 4.07
N ILE A 150 -8.25 5.17 2.96
CA ILE A 150 -7.66 6.11 1.99
C ILE A 150 -8.78 6.89 1.29
N ARG A 151 -8.61 8.21 1.16
CA ARG A 151 -9.55 9.10 0.47
C ARG A 151 -8.81 9.99 -0.54
N PRO A 152 -9.44 10.35 -1.67
CA PRO A 152 -8.89 11.37 -2.55
C PRO A 152 -8.95 12.77 -1.89
N PRO A 153 -8.02 13.68 -2.23
CA PRO A 153 -6.87 13.47 -3.10
C PRO A 153 -5.72 12.71 -2.39
N LEU A 154 -4.99 11.84 -3.11
CA LEU A 154 -3.92 11.01 -2.52
C LEU A 154 -2.69 11.83 -2.09
N LYS A 155 -2.48 12.98 -2.73
CA LYS A 155 -1.49 13.99 -2.35
C LYS A 155 -2.23 15.32 -2.17
N PRO A 156 -1.77 16.20 -1.27
CA PRO A 156 -2.32 17.54 -1.15
C PRO A 156 -2.30 18.26 -2.50
N LEU A 157 -3.42 18.86 -2.86
CA LEU A 157 -3.59 19.77 -3.99
C LEU A 157 -4.09 21.10 -3.42
N SER A 158 -3.65 22.20 -4.02
CA SER A 158 -4.22 23.51 -3.73
C SER A 158 -5.66 23.59 -4.21
N VAL A 159 -6.45 24.46 -3.58
CA VAL A 159 -7.83 24.73 -4.01
C VAL A 159 -7.85 25.25 -5.46
N ALA A 160 -6.86 26.04 -5.85
CA ALA A 160 -6.73 26.56 -7.22
C ALA A 160 -6.51 25.43 -8.24
N GLU A 161 -5.66 24.45 -7.94
CA GLU A 161 -5.47 23.28 -8.81
C GLU A 161 -6.76 22.49 -8.97
N ILE A 162 -7.49 22.25 -7.86
CA ILE A 162 -8.77 21.53 -7.91
C ILE A 162 -9.81 22.33 -8.71
N ALA A 163 -9.90 23.65 -8.50
CA ALA A 163 -10.83 24.52 -9.23
C ALA A 163 -10.51 24.63 -10.73
N GLY A 164 -9.23 24.45 -11.10
CA GLY A 164 -8.78 24.44 -12.49
C GLY A 164 -8.95 23.09 -13.20
N LEU A 165 -9.32 22.01 -12.50
CA LEU A 165 -9.66 20.75 -13.14
C LEU A 165 -11.00 20.91 -13.86
N ALA A 166 -11.02 20.65 -15.17
CA ALA A 166 -12.28 20.56 -15.91
C ALA A 166 -13.15 19.47 -15.26
N PRO A 167 -14.47 19.68 -15.09
CA PRO A 167 -15.35 18.61 -14.64
C PRO A 167 -15.18 17.43 -15.58
N ALA A 168 -14.98 16.24 -15.02
CA ALA A 168 -15.00 15.01 -15.80
C ALA A 168 -16.32 14.99 -16.58
N ALA A 169 -16.28 14.72 -17.89
CA ALA A 169 -17.49 14.57 -18.68
C ALA A 169 -18.37 13.51 -18.00
N GLU A 170 -19.57 13.91 -17.58
CA GLU A 170 -20.51 13.02 -16.90
C GLU A 170 -20.76 11.79 -17.77
N GLY A 171 -20.41 10.60 -17.25
CA GLY A 171 -20.70 9.32 -17.90
C GLY A 171 -19.60 8.72 -18.77
N GLN A 172 -18.39 9.29 -18.85
CA GLN A 172 -17.26 8.53 -19.39
C GLN A 172 -16.77 7.52 -18.34
N PRO A 173 -16.76 6.20 -18.65
CA PRO A 173 -16.02 5.24 -17.85
C PRO A 173 -14.58 5.73 -17.72
N LEU A 174 -13.99 5.54 -16.54
CA LEU A 174 -12.54 5.55 -16.41
C LEU A 174 -12.04 4.34 -17.22
N ASP A 175 -11.69 4.57 -18.48
CA ASP A 175 -11.18 3.55 -19.41
C ASP A 175 -9.74 3.14 -19.11
#